data_AF-A0A6N3B0U5-F1
#
_entry.id   AF-A0A6N3B0U5-F1
#
_cell.length_a   1.000
_cell.length_b   1.000
_cell.length_c   1.000
_cell.angle_alpha   90.00
_cell.angle_beta   90.00
_cell.angle_gamma   90.00
#
_symmetry.space_group_name_H-M   'P 1'
#
loop_
_entity.id
_entity.type
_entity.pdbx_description
1 polymer ?
#
loop_
_entity_poly.entity_id
_entity_poly.type
_entity_poly.pdbx_seq_one_letter_code
_entity_poly.pdbx_strand_id
1 'polypeptide(L)' 'MMKLRILDMKEFLKAVNGCTGPVYIVDSDGRKENINKEYGIQAKLQAEYQRNRKILSLCLEVPTPADYLSIVNYYVGDC' A
#
# COMPACT_ATOMS: atom_id res chain seq x y z
N MET A 1 -1.16 -10.40 6.96
CA MET A 1 -1.13 -8.94 7.10
C MET A 1 0.31 -8.50 7.34
N MET A 2 0.77 -7.44 6.68
CA MET A 2 2.10 -6.85 6.88
C MET A 2 1.95 -5.38 7.26
N LYS A 3 2.82 -4.85 8.12
CA LYS A 3 2.85 -3.42 8.44
C LYS A 3 4.04 -2.77 7.75
N LEU A 4 3.78 -1.79 6.91
CA LEU A 4 4.80 -1.07 6.16
C LEU A 4 4.83 0.40 6.57
N ARG A 5 6.03 0.98 6.63
CA ARG A 5 6.22 2.42 6.75
C ARG A 5 6.54 2.97 5.37
N ILE A 6 5.58 3.62 4.74
CA ILE A 6 5.74 4.19 3.39
C ILE A 6 6.54 5.48 3.49
N LEU A 7 7.69 5.49 2.81
CA LEU A 7 8.62 6.63 2.69
C LEU A 7 8.61 7.25 1.28
N ASP A 8 8.14 6.51 0.28
CA ASP A 8 7.84 7.01 -1.05
C ASP A 8 6.46 6.50 -1.50
N MET A 9 5.47 7.38 -1.43
CA MET A 9 4.10 7.04 -1.84
C MET A 9 3.99 6.72 -3.33
N LYS A 10 4.81 7.35 -4.19
CA LYS A 10 4.71 7.20 -5.63
C LYS A 10 5.19 5.81 -6.06
N GLU A 11 6.36 5.38 -5.60
CA GLU A 11 6.85 4.03 -5.94
C GLU A 11 6.01 2.94 -5.26
N PHE A 12 5.50 3.20 -4.04
CA PHE A 12 4.54 2.31 -3.40
C PHE A 12 3.27 2.10 -4.25
N LEU A 13 2.62 3.18 -4.69
CA LEU A 13 1.40 3.08 -5.50
C LEU A 13 1.68 2.44 -6.87
N LYS A 14 2.87 2.64 -7.44
CA LYS A 14 3.31 1.95 -8.66
C LYS A 14 3.43 0.44 -8.44
N ALA A 15 4.02 -0.01 -7.34
CA ALA A 15 4.08 -1.43 -6.98
C ALA A 15 2.68 -2.02 -6.77
N VAL A 16 1.80 -1.31 -6.06
CA VAL A 16 0.39 -1.70 -5.87
C VAL A 16 -0.35 -1.85 -7.21
N ASN A 17 -0.16 -0.91 -8.15
CA ASN A 17 -0.81 -0.95 -9.46
C ASN A 17 -0.27 -2.06 -10.38
N GLY A 18 0.93 -2.58 -10.10
CA GLY A 18 1.51 -3.73 -10.77
C GLY A 18 0.90 -5.07 -10.31
N CYS A 19 0.16 -5.08 -9.20
CA CYS A 19 -0.43 -6.30 -8.66
C CYS A 19 -1.60 -6.79 -9.53
N THR A 20 -1.78 -8.11 -9.55
CA THR A 20 -2.83 -8.78 -10.35
C THR A 20 -4.14 -8.95 -9.57
N GLY A 21 -4.05 -9.23 -8.28
CA GLY A 21 -5.17 -9.35 -7.36
C GLY A 21 -5.37 -8.12 -6.47
N PRO A 22 -6.37 -8.15 -5.58
CA PRO A 22 -6.64 -7.03 -4.71
C PRO A 22 -5.50 -6.82 -3.71
N VAL A 23 -5.32 -5.56 -3.30
CA VAL A 23 -4.39 -5.17 -2.24
C VAL A 23 -5.20 -4.37 -1.24
N TYR A 24 -5.38 -4.88 -0.03
CA TYR A 24 -6.23 -4.24 0.97
C TYR A 24 -5.40 -3.46 1.96
N ILE A 25 -5.82 -2.23 2.27
CA ILE A 25 -5.47 -1.56 3.53
C ILE A 25 -6.41 -2.09 4.61
N VAL A 26 -5.84 -2.48 5.75
CA VAL A 26 -6.57 -2.93 6.92
C VAL A 26 -6.46 -1.88 8.01
N ASP A 27 -7.60 -1.39 8.49
CA ASP A 27 -7.64 -0.45 9.62
C ASP A 27 -7.58 -1.16 10.98
N SER A 28 -7.59 -0.37 12.07
CA SER A 28 -7.60 -0.89 13.44
C SER A 28 -8.85 -1.71 13.79
N ASP A 29 -9.96 -1.45 13.10
CA ASP A 29 -11.25 -2.12 13.31
C ASP A 29 -11.37 -3.39 12.43
N GLY A 30 -10.35 -3.70 11.62
CA GLY A 30 -10.29 -4.85 10.73
C GLY A 30 -11.03 -4.67 9.41
N ARG A 31 -11.54 -3.46 9.13
CA ARG A 31 -12.14 -3.12 7.83
C ARG A 31 -11.05 -3.12 6.76
N LYS A 32 -11.42 -3.65 5.60
CA LYS A 32 -10.54 -3.79 4.44
C LYS A 32 -11.01 -2.87 3.32
N GLU A 33 -10.09 -2.10 2.77
CA GLU A 33 -10.34 -1.25 1.61
C GLU A 33 -9.33 -1.59 0.51
N ASN A 34 -9.82 -1.99 -0.67
CA ASN A 34 -8.94 -2.32 -1.79
C ASN A 34 -8.34 -1.04 -2.37
N ILE A 35 -7.03 -1.07 -2.63
CA ILE A 35 -6.29 0.05 -3.21
C ILE A 35 -5.69 -0.26 -4.58
N ASN A 36 -5.70 -1.50 -5.06
CA ASN A 36 -5.15 -1.82 -6.38
C ASN A 36 -6.02 -1.18 -7.47
N LYS A 37 -5.43 -0.27 -8.27
CA LYS A 37 -6.08 0.51 -9.35
C LYS A 37 -7.29 1.34 -8.92
N GLU A 38 -7.52 1.49 -7.63
CA GLU A 38 -8.59 2.33 -7.06
C GLU A 38 -8.11 3.77 -6.88
N TYR A 39 -8.00 4.51 -7.98
CA TYR A 39 -7.35 5.83 -8.01
C TYR A 39 -8.00 6.86 -7.07
N GLY A 40 -9.31 6.75 -6.81
CA GLY A 40 -10.00 7.62 -5.84
C GLY A 40 -9.51 7.41 -4.41
N ILE A 41 -9.22 6.16 -4.02
CA ILE A 41 -8.69 5.83 -2.70
C ILE A 41 -7.20 6.17 -2.65
N GLN A 42 -6.45 5.88 -3.72
CA GLN A 42 -5.04 6.26 -3.83
C GLN A 42 -4.82 7.78 -3.71
N ALA A 43 -5.71 8.59 -4.27
CA ALA A 43 -5.65 10.05 -4.15
C ALA A 43 -5.85 10.53 -2.70
N LYS A 44 -6.78 9.89 -1.95
CA LYS A 44 -6.97 10.17 -0.52
C LYS A 44 -5.71 9.80 0.27
N LEU A 45 -5.15 8.62 0.01
CA LEU A 45 -3.94 8.12 0.65
C LEU A 45 -2.74 9.04 0.39
N GLN A 46 -2.61 9.54 -0.85
CA GLN A 46 -1.60 10.52 -1.23
C GLN A 46 -1.76 11.84 -0.47
N ALA A 47 -2.98 12.32 -0.28
CA ALA A 47 -3.25 13.53 0.50
C ALA A 47 -2.92 13.35 1.99
N GLU A 48 -3.26 12.21 2.57
CA GLU A 48 -2.91 11.86 3.96
C GLU A 48 -1.40 11.78 4.16
N TYR A 49 -0.69 11.16 3.22
CA TYR A 49 0.77 11.11 3.23
C TYR A 49 1.41 12.51 3.23
N GLN A 50 0.90 13.44 2.41
CA GLN A 50 1.38 14.82 2.40
C GLN A 50 1.10 15.55 3.72
N ARG A 51 -0.06 15.30 4.35
CA ARG A 51 -0.40 15.86 5.68
C ARG A 51 0.51 15.32 6.78
N ASN A 52 0.88 14.04 6.71
CA ASN A 52 1.69 13.36 7.72
C ASN A 52 3.20 13.50 7.52
N ARG A 53 3.66 14.66 7.02
CA ARG A 53 5.08 14.96 6.78
C ARG A 53 5.79 13.93 5.89
N LYS A 54 5.08 13.38 4.89
CA LYS A 54 5.60 12.37 3.96
C LYS A 54 6.01 11.06 4.64
N ILE A 55 5.30 10.66 5.70
CA ILE A 55 5.45 9.35 6.33
C ILE A 55 4.06 8.79 6.61
N LEU A 56 3.79 7.55 6.19
CA LEU A 56 2.52 6.89 6.49
C LEU A 56 2.76 5.43 6.87
N SER A 57 2.17 4.97 7.98
CA SER A 57 2.24 3.55 8.38
C SER A 57 0.93 2.87 8.00
N LEU A 58 1.00 1.84 7.16
CA LEU A 58 -0.15 1.11 6.66
C LEU A 58 -0.05 -0.37 7.03
N CYS A 59 -1.19 -0.97 7.37
CA CYS A 59 -1.32 -2.42 7.45
C CYS A 59 -1.93 -2.92 6.15
N LEU A 60 -1.26 -3.85 5.47
CA LEU A 60 -1.70 -4.40 4.20
C LEU A 60 -2.07 -5.87 4.32
N GLU A 61 -3.10 -6.27 3.59
CA GLU A 61 -3.41 -7.66 3.30
C GLU A 61 -3.40 -7.88 1.79
N VAL A 62 -2.54 -8.80 1.34
CA VAL A 62 -2.37 -9.15 -0.06
C VAL A 62 -2.64 -10.65 -0.19
N PRO A 63 -3.84 -11.06 -0.63
CA PRO A 63 -4.22 -12.48 -0.68
C PRO A 63 -3.48 -13.24 -1.78
N THR A 64 -3.03 -12.56 -2.84
CA THR A 64 -2.27 -13.18 -3.92
C THR A 64 -0.79 -13.32 -3.52
N PRO A 65 -0.23 -14.54 -3.44
CA PRO A 65 1.15 -14.75 -2.98
C PRO A 65 2.21 -14.06 -3.86
N ALA A 66 2.02 -14.05 -5.18
CA ALA A 66 2.94 -13.40 -6.12
C ALA A 66 2.97 -11.87 -5.94
N ASP A 67 1.80 -11.27 -5.74
CA ASP A 67 1.68 -9.83 -5.48
C ASP A 67 2.27 -9.47 -4.10
N TYR A 68 2.05 -10.32 -3.09
CA TYR A 68 2.66 -10.15 -1.76
C TYR A 68 4.18 -10.07 -1.86
N LEU A 69 4.80 -11.02 -2.55
CA LEU A 69 6.26 -11.03 -2.79
C LEU A 69 6.71 -9.80 -3.57
N SER A 70 5.93 -9.35 -4.55
CA SER A 70 6.25 -8.15 -5.33
C SER A 70 6.27 -6.88 -4.46
N ILE A 71 5.31 -6.73 -3.56
CA ILE A 71 5.27 -5.60 -2.60
C ILE A 71 6.41 -5.69 -1.57
N VAL A 72 6.74 -6.89 -1.09
CA VAL A 72 7.88 -7.08 -0.18
C VAL A 72 9.20 -6.75 -0.88
N ASN A 73 9.40 -7.22 -2.11
CA ASN A 73 10.61 -6.93 -2.88
C ASN A 73 10.78 -5.43 -3.15
N TYR A 74 9.69 -4.72 -3.44
CA TYR A 74 9.68 -3.26 -3.47
C TYR A 74 10.23 -2.68 -2.15
N TYR A 75 9.67 -3.11 -1.02
CA TYR A 75 10.03 -2.56 0.29
C TYR A 75 11.47 -2.87 0.73
N VAL A 76 12.01 -4.04 0.36
CA VAL A 76 13.39 -4.44 0.67
C VAL A 76 14.41 -3.78 -0.26
N GLY A 77 14.02 -3.43 -1.49
CA GLY A 77 14.90 -2.76 -2.45
C GLY A 77 14.99 -1.24 -2.28
N ASP A 78 14.00 -0.61 -1.66
CA ASP A 78 13.91 0.84 -1.41
C ASP A 78 14.30 1.26 0.03
N CYS A 79 14.86 0.32 0.83
CA CYS A 79 15.37 0.55 2.19
C CYS A 79 16.88 0.26 2.28
#